data_AF-A0A961GJK4-F1
#
_entry.id   AF-A0A961GJK4-F1
#
_cell.length_a   1.000
_cell.length_b   1.000
_cell.length_c   1.000
_cell.angle_alpha   90.00
_cell.angle_beta   90.00
_cell.angle_gamma   90.00
#
_symmetry.space_group_name_H-M   'P 1'
#
loop_
_entity.id
_entity.type
_entity.pdbx_description
1 polymer ?
#
loop_
_entity_poly.entity_id
_entity_poly.type
_entity_poly.pdbx_seq_one_letter_code
_entity_poly.pdbx_strand_id
1 'polypeptide(L)'
;VSPGALDERWSVGEHTDYGLITLLPQDDADGLEVHGPAGWIAVPSRPGAFVVNLGDMLERMTRGRWVSTSHRVRNLSGRDRLAFPLFLDPGWDVEVPIVPGLGAGATDAAARWDGQAVTAWDGTYGSYVLDKVAKVFPELAAEVQ
;
A
#
# COMPACT_ATOMS: atom_id res chain seq x y z
N VAL A 1 24.10 1.93 11.59
CA VAL A 1 23.01 1.25 10.87
C VAL A 1 22.56 2.21 9.79
N SER A 2 22.89 1.94 8.53
CA SER A 2 22.59 2.84 7.41
C SER A 2 21.14 2.67 6.95
N PRO A 3 20.46 3.73 6.48
CA PRO A 3 19.12 3.60 5.93
C PRO A 3 19.20 2.86 4.59
N GLY A 4 18.38 1.83 4.39
CA GLY A 4 18.11 1.27 3.06
C GLY A 4 18.99 0.10 2.60
N ALA A 5 19.33 -0.84 3.47
CA ALA A 5 19.72 -2.17 2.98
C ALA A 5 18.46 -2.82 2.40
N LEU A 6 18.31 -2.82 1.07
CA LEU A 6 17.38 -3.70 0.38
C LEU A 6 17.69 -5.12 0.87
N ASP A 7 16.77 -5.72 1.61
CA ASP A 7 16.92 -7.13 1.98
C ASP A 7 16.81 -7.92 0.67
N GLU A 8 17.97 -8.32 0.13
CA GLU A 8 18.15 -9.00 -1.18
C GLU A 8 17.29 -10.26 -1.33
N ARG A 9 16.64 -10.69 -0.24
CA ARG A 9 15.66 -11.77 -0.21
C ARG A 9 14.27 -11.36 -0.74
N TRP A 10 13.96 -10.08 -0.89
CA TRP A 10 12.63 -9.60 -1.29
C TRP A 10 12.64 -8.93 -2.66
N SER A 11 11.67 -9.30 -3.49
CA SER A 11 11.42 -8.64 -4.78
C SER A 11 10.78 -7.27 -4.56
N VAL A 12 9.83 -7.19 -3.63
CA VAL A 12 9.27 -5.94 -3.10
C VAL A 12 9.24 -6.06 -1.58
N GLY A 13 9.85 -5.11 -0.89
CA GLY A 13 9.90 -5.07 0.58
C GLY A 13 8.55 -4.84 1.24
N GLU A 14 8.53 -4.81 2.57
CA GLU A 14 7.34 -4.42 3.33
C GLU A 14 6.91 -3.00 2.97
N HIS A 15 5.64 -2.84 2.59
CA HIS A 15 5.02 -1.56 2.31
C HIS A 15 3.49 -1.66 2.42
N THR A 16 2.85 -0.50 2.32
CA THR A 16 1.40 -0.32 2.16
C THR A 16 1.13 0.44 0.86
N ASP A 17 -0.07 0.25 0.30
CA ASP A 17 -0.49 1.00 -0.89
C ASP A 17 -1.02 2.38 -0.52
N TYR A 18 -0.90 3.33 -1.43
CA TYR A 18 -1.16 4.75 -1.15
C TYR A 18 -2.63 5.15 -1.24
N GLY A 19 -3.34 4.67 -2.26
CA GLY A 19 -4.68 5.14 -2.61
C GLY A 19 -5.81 4.45 -1.87
N LEU A 20 -6.84 4.01 -2.59
CA LEU A 20 -8.04 3.43 -1.97
C LEU A 20 -8.05 1.91 -2.01
N ILE A 21 -7.99 1.34 -3.22
CA ILE A 21 -8.16 -0.10 -3.45
C ILE A 21 -7.16 -0.55 -4.50
N THR A 22 -6.47 -1.65 -4.21
CA THR A 22 -5.63 -2.36 -5.18
C THR A 22 -6.34 -3.63 -5.62
N LEU A 23 -6.44 -3.85 -6.93
CA LEU A 23 -6.88 -5.10 -7.54
C LEU A 23 -5.65 -5.80 -8.14
N LEU A 24 -5.34 -6.98 -7.64
CA LEU A 24 -4.13 -7.71 -8.02
C LEU A 24 -4.46 -9.08 -8.61
N PRO A 25 -4.56 -9.19 -9.94
CA PRO A 25 -4.32 -10.44 -10.64
C PRO A 25 -2.84 -10.81 -10.56
N GLN A 26 -2.59 -12.07 -10.23
CA GLN A 26 -1.27 -12.68 -10.22
C GLN A 26 -1.34 -14.04 -10.91
N ASP A 27 -0.22 -14.47 -11.49
CA ASP A 27 -0.10 -15.82 -12.02
C ASP A 27 -0.11 -16.87 -10.90
N ASP A 28 0.14 -18.13 -11.26
CA ASP A 28 0.20 -19.27 -10.35
C ASP A 28 1.51 -19.38 -9.55
N ALA A 29 2.42 -18.38 -9.62
CA ALA A 29 3.59 -18.34 -8.76
C ALA A 29 3.28 -17.62 -7.44
N ASP A 30 3.36 -18.37 -6.34
CA ASP A 30 3.22 -17.83 -4.98
C ASP A 30 4.36 -16.85 -4.63
N GLY A 31 4.14 -16.02 -3.62
CA GLY A 31 5.17 -15.14 -3.09
C GLY A 31 4.68 -13.91 -2.33
N LEU A 32 3.38 -13.58 -2.42
CA LEU A 32 2.77 -12.48 -1.68
C LEU A 32 2.54 -12.89 -0.22
N GLU A 33 2.95 -12.02 0.70
CA GLU A 33 2.66 -12.12 2.13
C GLU A 33 2.01 -10.83 2.62
N VAL A 34 1.01 -10.95 3.50
CA VAL A 34 0.33 -9.83 4.17
C VAL A 34 0.53 -9.92 5.68
N HIS A 35 0.62 -8.78 6.36
CA HIS A 35 0.85 -8.74 7.79
C HIS A 35 -0.48 -8.66 8.56
N GLY A 36 -0.94 -9.81 9.07
CA GLY A 36 -2.14 -9.90 9.90
C GLY A 36 -1.85 -9.72 11.39
N PRO A 37 -2.88 -9.76 12.25
CA PRO A 37 -2.74 -9.59 13.71
C PRO A 37 -1.81 -10.61 14.39
N ALA A 38 -1.62 -11.78 13.78
CA ALA A 38 -0.76 -12.85 14.26
C ALA A 38 0.60 -12.92 13.54
N GLY A 39 0.91 -11.94 12.70
CA GLY A 39 2.13 -11.90 11.89
C GLY A 39 1.88 -12.10 10.38
N TRP A 40 2.95 -12.46 9.67
CA TRP A 40 2.94 -12.63 8.21
C TRP A 40 2.14 -13.87 7.77
N ILE A 41 1.27 -13.68 6.78
CA ILE A 41 0.39 -14.69 6.22
C ILE A 41 0.64 -14.77 4.71
N ALA A 42 0.94 -15.96 4.21
CA ALA A 42 1.06 -16.19 2.77
C ALA A 42 -0.31 -16.09 2.09
N VAL A 43 -0.36 -15.40 0.95
CA VAL A 43 -1.55 -15.31 0.10
C VAL A 43 -1.38 -16.25 -1.09
N PRO A 44 -2.00 -17.44 -1.08
CA PRO A 44 -1.84 -18.40 -2.16
C PRO A 44 -2.46 -17.88 -3.46
N SER A 45 -1.79 -18.12 -4.58
CA SER A 45 -2.34 -17.83 -5.90
C SER A 45 -3.60 -18.64 -6.17
N ARG A 46 -4.64 -17.98 -6.70
CA ARG A 46 -5.95 -18.57 -7.00
C ARG A 46 -6.38 -18.21 -8.42
N PRO A 47 -6.45 -19.17 -9.35
CA PRO A 47 -6.90 -18.91 -10.71
C PRO A 47 -8.30 -18.27 -10.74
N GLY A 48 -8.46 -17.23 -11.55
CA GLY A 48 -9.73 -16.50 -11.69
C GLY A 48 -10.09 -15.59 -10.51
N ALA A 49 -9.20 -15.39 -9.54
CA ALA A 49 -9.40 -14.49 -8.42
C ALA A 49 -8.49 -13.25 -8.50
N PHE A 50 -8.98 -12.16 -7.93
CA PHE A 50 -8.16 -11.00 -7.58
C PHE A 50 -7.85 -11.04 -6.09
N VAL A 51 -6.60 -10.73 -5.74
CA VAL A 51 -6.32 -10.25 -4.39
C VAL A 51 -6.74 -8.79 -4.33
N VAL A 52 -7.43 -8.41 -3.25
CA VAL A 52 -7.90 -7.04 -3.03
C VAL A 52 -7.39 -6.57 -1.69
N ASN A 53 -6.70 -5.44 -1.67
CA ASN A 53 -6.28 -4.78 -0.44
C ASN A 53 -6.62 -3.29 -0.48
N LEU A 54 -6.60 -2.69 0.71
CA LEU A 54 -6.92 -1.29 0.91
C LEU A 54 -5.64 -0.48 1.01
N GLY A 55 -5.70 0.77 0.57
CA GLY A 55 -4.61 1.71 0.69
C GLY A 55 -4.81 2.74 1.81
N ASP A 56 -3.75 3.53 1.99
CA ASP A 56 -3.58 4.55 3.02
C ASP A 56 -4.71 5.59 2.99
N MET A 57 -5.15 6.04 1.81
CA MET A 57 -6.23 7.01 1.72
C MET A 57 -7.57 6.43 2.20
N LEU A 58 -7.86 5.15 1.97
CA LEU A 58 -9.10 4.55 2.50
C LEU A 58 -9.01 4.33 4.01
N GLU A 59 -7.83 4.00 4.54
CA GLU A 59 -7.59 3.99 5.98
C GLU A 59 -7.85 5.37 6.60
N ARG A 60 -7.34 6.44 5.96
CA ARG A 60 -7.60 7.82 6.37
C ARG A 60 -9.10 8.15 6.33
N MET A 61 -9.77 7.88 5.20
CA MET A 61 -11.22 8.12 5.02
C MET A 61 -12.05 7.48 6.13
N THR A 62 -11.60 6.33 6.64
CA THR A 62 -12.31 5.55 7.64
C THR A 62 -11.80 5.77 9.07
N ARG A 63 -10.92 6.75 9.29
CA ARG A 63 -10.28 7.01 10.60
C ARG A 63 -9.65 5.74 11.20
N GLY A 64 -9.00 4.92 10.37
CA GLY A 64 -8.37 3.68 10.83
C GLY A 64 -9.32 2.52 11.09
N ARG A 65 -10.62 2.66 10.80
CA ARG A 65 -11.58 1.56 10.97
C ARG A 65 -11.31 0.42 10.00
N TRP A 66 -10.86 0.75 8.79
CA TRP A 66 -10.32 -0.19 7.81
C TRP A 66 -8.83 0.09 7.64
N VAL A 67 -8.03 -0.97 7.59
CA VAL A 67 -6.57 -0.87 7.73
C VAL A 67 -5.88 -1.07 6.40
N SER A 68 -4.95 -0.17 6.07
CA SER A 68 -4.00 -0.33 4.97
C SER A 68 -2.96 -1.37 5.39
N THR A 69 -3.13 -2.61 4.95
CA THR A 69 -2.38 -3.75 5.49
C THR A 69 -1.00 -3.84 4.83
N SER A 70 0.06 -3.89 5.65
CA SER A 70 1.41 -4.12 5.16
C SER A 70 1.49 -5.43 4.36
N HIS A 71 2.20 -5.39 3.24
CA HIS A 71 2.44 -6.56 2.42
C HIS A 71 3.84 -6.52 1.80
N ARG A 72 4.34 -7.69 1.38
CA ARG A 72 5.66 -7.87 0.78
C ARG A 72 5.65 -9.05 -0.18
N VAL A 73 6.64 -9.11 -1.06
CA VAL A 73 6.72 -10.15 -2.10
C VAL A 73 8.12 -10.73 -2.22
N ARG A 74 8.20 -12.07 -2.21
CA ARG A 74 9.41 -12.83 -2.58
C ARG A 74 9.07 -13.89 -3.61
N ASN A 75 9.75 -13.88 -4.75
CA ASN A 75 9.62 -14.94 -5.73
C ASN A 75 10.43 -16.18 -5.33
N LEU A 76 9.73 -17.28 -5.04
CA LEU A 76 10.34 -18.58 -4.68
C LEU A 76 10.16 -19.65 -5.76
N SER A 77 9.53 -19.30 -6.88
CA SER A 77 9.08 -20.28 -7.87
C SER A 77 10.19 -20.81 -8.78
N GLY A 78 11.35 -20.15 -8.81
CA GLY A 78 12.45 -20.48 -9.74
C GLY A 78 12.16 -20.09 -11.20
N ARG A 79 11.04 -19.43 -11.47
CA ARG A 79 10.66 -18.85 -12.76
C ARG A 79 10.19 -17.40 -12.59
N ASP A 80 9.93 -16.72 -13.70
CA ASP A 80 9.30 -15.40 -13.63
C ASP A 80 7.90 -15.51 -13.00
N ARG A 81 7.60 -14.54 -12.14
CA ARG A 81 6.29 -14.35 -11.50
C ARG A 81 5.68 -13.06 -12.03
N LEU A 82 4.51 -13.17 -12.65
CA LEU A 82 3.80 -12.02 -13.21
C LEU A 82 2.66 -11.59 -12.29
N ALA A 83 2.57 -10.28 -12.04
CA ALA A 83 1.51 -9.67 -11.26
C ALA A 83 1.18 -8.28 -11.83
N PHE A 84 -0.11 -7.94 -11.91
CA PHE A 84 -0.56 -6.72 -12.58
C PHE A 84 -1.43 -5.87 -11.63
N PRO A 85 -0.84 -5.16 -10.65
CA PRO A 85 -1.60 -4.33 -9.73
C PRO A 85 -2.31 -3.20 -10.49
N LEU A 86 -3.61 -3.04 -10.25
CA LEU A 86 -4.37 -1.88 -10.64
C LEU A 86 -4.76 -1.11 -9.38
N PHE A 87 -4.34 0.16 -9.31
CA PHE A 87 -4.65 1.07 -8.21
C PHE A 87 -5.87 1.91 -8.56
N LEU A 88 -6.92 1.80 -7.76
CA LEU A 88 -8.14 2.61 -7.84
C LEU A 88 -8.05 3.74 -6.83
N ASP A 89 -7.80 4.94 -7.34
CA ASP A 89 -7.34 6.07 -6.54
C ASP A 89 -8.29 7.27 -6.61
N PRO A 90 -8.20 8.21 -5.65
CA PRO A 90 -8.89 9.49 -5.75
C PRO A 90 -8.40 10.31 -6.96
N GLY A 91 -9.20 11.32 -7.35
CA GLY A 91 -8.74 12.32 -8.32
C GLY A 91 -7.54 13.12 -7.77
N TRP A 92 -6.69 13.63 -8.66
CA TRP A 92 -5.46 14.33 -8.31
C TRP A 92 -5.67 15.48 -7.30
N ASP A 93 -6.60 16.39 -7.60
CA ASP A 93 -6.88 17.57 -6.77
C ASP A 93 -7.87 17.28 -5.62
N VAL A 94 -8.17 16.02 -5.32
CA VAL A 94 -9.16 15.66 -4.31
C VAL A 94 -8.53 15.69 -2.93
N GLU A 95 -9.05 16.56 -2.06
CA GLU A 95 -8.92 16.41 -0.62
C GLU A 95 -9.81 15.24 -0.17
N VAL A 96 -9.16 14.13 0.22
CA VAL A 96 -9.87 12.90 0.55
C VAL A 96 -10.79 13.15 1.76
N PRO A 97 -12.11 12.98 1.67
CA PRO A 97 -13.02 13.31 2.77
C PRO A 97 -13.04 12.21 3.82
N ILE A 98 -13.38 12.56 5.06
CA ILE A 98 -13.66 11.56 6.07
C ILE A 98 -15.11 11.08 5.96
N VAL A 99 -15.33 9.76 6.04
CA VAL A 99 -16.67 9.16 6.00
C VAL A 99 -17.48 9.63 7.24
N PRO A 100 -18.63 10.31 7.03
CA PRO A 100 -19.49 10.74 8.12
C PRO A 100 -20.09 9.55 8.88
N GLY A 101 -20.25 9.69 10.19
CA GLY A 101 -20.89 8.66 11.03
C GLY A 101 -20.04 7.42 11.30
N LEU A 102 -18.83 7.32 10.75
CA LEU A 102 -17.90 6.24 11.08
C LEU A 102 -17.04 6.63 12.28
N GLY A 103 -17.17 5.85 13.36
CA GLY A 103 -16.33 5.98 14.56
C GLY A 103 -14.86 5.66 14.24
N ALA A 104 -13.95 6.21 15.03
CA ALA A 104 -12.52 5.92 14.88
C ALA A 104 -12.23 4.43 15.11
N GLY A 105 -11.33 3.88 14.30
CA GLY A 105 -10.77 2.55 14.52
C GLY A 105 -9.78 2.53 15.68
N ALA A 106 -9.45 1.33 16.15
CA ALA A 106 -8.46 1.11 17.22
C ALA A 106 -7.01 1.05 16.70
N THR A 107 -6.76 1.44 15.45
CA THR A 107 -5.43 1.41 14.85
C THR A 107 -4.49 2.39 15.56
N ASP A 108 -3.44 1.83 16.15
CA ASP A 108 -2.33 2.60 16.67
C ASP A 108 -1.41 2.98 15.49
N ALA A 109 -1.29 4.27 15.20
CA ALA A 109 -0.37 4.78 14.19
C ALA A 109 1.09 4.33 14.44
N ALA A 110 1.43 3.97 15.69
CA ALA A 110 2.73 3.43 16.06
C ALA A 110 3.01 2.00 15.53
N ALA A 111 2.01 1.29 15.00
CA ALA A 111 2.16 -0.06 14.47
C ALA A 111 2.45 -0.13 12.96
N ARG A 112 2.48 1.01 12.25
CA ARG A 112 2.78 1.05 10.81
C ARG A 112 4.28 0.86 10.54
N TRP A 113 4.59 0.17 9.44
CA TRP A 113 5.95 -0.13 9.02
C TRP A 113 6.83 1.11 8.82
N ASP A 114 6.22 2.22 8.36
CA ASP A 114 6.87 3.49 8.07
C ASP A 114 6.74 4.53 9.20
N GLY A 115 6.04 4.19 10.29
CA GLY A 115 5.74 5.09 11.40
C GLY A 115 4.91 6.32 11.02
N GLN A 116 4.28 6.34 9.84
CA GLN A 116 3.50 7.50 9.40
C GLN A 116 2.09 7.51 9.99
N ALA A 117 1.65 8.68 10.46
CA ALA A 117 0.27 8.90 10.89
C ALA A 117 -0.60 9.33 9.69
N VAL A 118 -0.93 8.40 8.80
CA VAL A 118 -1.73 8.66 7.59
C VAL A 118 -3.09 9.31 7.90
N THR A 119 -3.69 8.97 9.04
CA THR A 119 -4.96 9.56 9.51
C THR A 119 -4.86 11.05 9.86
N ALA A 120 -3.66 11.56 10.10
CA ALA A 120 -3.38 12.97 10.41
C ALA A 120 -2.95 13.79 9.18
N TRP A 121 -2.84 13.15 8.01
CA TRP A 121 -2.41 13.83 6.79
C TRP A 121 -3.51 14.75 6.23
N ASP A 122 -3.09 15.88 5.65
CA ASP A 122 -3.98 16.90 5.08
C ASP A 122 -3.44 17.38 3.71
N GLY A 123 -4.36 17.75 2.81
CA GLY A 123 -4.06 18.15 1.43
C GLY A 123 -4.76 17.32 0.34
N THR A 124 -4.30 17.48 -0.91
CA THR A 124 -4.83 16.78 -2.09
C THR A 124 -4.15 15.44 -2.37
N TYR A 125 -4.87 14.44 -2.86
CA TYR A 125 -4.29 13.12 -3.15
C TYR A 125 -3.05 13.18 -4.05
N GLY A 126 -3.04 14.08 -5.04
CA GLY A 126 -1.92 14.31 -5.95
C GLY A 126 -0.63 14.68 -5.21
N SER A 127 -0.70 15.60 -4.24
CA SER A 127 0.45 15.96 -3.42
C SER A 127 0.91 14.80 -2.54
N TYR A 128 -0.02 14.02 -1.97
CA TYR A 128 0.31 12.83 -1.19
C TYR A 128 1.12 11.81 -2.00
N VAL A 129 0.62 11.43 -3.18
CA VAL A 129 1.27 10.40 -4.01
C VAL A 129 2.59 10.93 -4.59
N LEU A 130 2.65 12.20 -4.99
CA LEU A 130 3.87 12.81 -5.50
C LEU A 130 4.99 12.80 -4.46
N ASP A 131 4.71 13.16 -3.21
CA ASP A 131 5.68 13.11 -2.10
C ASP A 131 6.28 11.70 -1.89
N LYS A 132 5.49 10.66 -2.18
CA LYS A 132 5.92 9.27 -2.06
C LYS A 132 6.78 8.83 -3.24
N VAL A 133 6.40 9.17 -4.47
CA VAL A 133 7.05 8.64 -5.68
C VAL A 133 8.19 9.51 -6.20
N ALA A 134 8.18 10.82 -5.94
CA ALA A 134 9.16 11.78 -6.47
C ALA A 134 10.60 11.52 -5.99
N LYS A 135 10.78 10.81 -4.88
CA LYS A 135 12.13 10.40 -4.43
C LYS A 135 12.79 9.40 -5.38
N VAL A 136 11.99 8.61 -6.08
CA VAL A 136 12.45 7.57 -7.02
C VAL A 136 12.35 8.08 -8.46
N PHE A 137 11.32 8.87 -8.75
CA PHE A 137 11.03 9.46 -10.08
C PHE A 137 11.00 11.00 -9.98
N PRO A 138 12.16 11.65 -9.80
CA PRO A 138 12.25 13.09 -9.56
C PRO A 138 11.70 13.94 -10.71
N GLU A 139 11.68 13.42 -11.93
CA GLU A 139 11.10 14.06 -13.11
C GLU A 139 9.60 14.35 -12.96
N LEU A 140 8.86 13.50 -12.24
CA LEU A 140 7.43 13.71 -12.01
C LEU A 140 7.16 14.97 -11.19
N ALA A 141 8.08 15.34 -10.29
CA ALA A 141 7.95 16.57 -9.52
C ALA A 141 8.22 17.83 -10.36
N ALA A 142 8.97 17.70 -11.46
CA ALA A 142 9.26 18.83 -12.35
C ALA A 142 8.10 19.15 -13.32
N GLU A 143 7.24 18.18 -13.62
CA GLU A 143 6.13 18.32 -14.58
C GLU A 143 4.83 18.84 -13.95
N VAL A 144 4.73 18.84 -12.61
CA VAL A 144 3.51 19.22 -11.86
C VAL A 144 3.65 20.55 -11.11
N GLN A 145 4.72 21.31 -11.36
CA GLN A 145 4.91 22.70 -10.90
C GLN A 145 4.41 23.72 -11.93
#